data_AF-A0A832IB86-F1
#
_entry.id   AF-A0A832IB86-F1
#
_cell.length_a   1.000
_cell.length_b   1.000
_cell.length_c   1.000
_cell.angle_alpha   90.00
_cell.angle_beta   90.00
_cell.angle_gamma   90.00
#
_symmetry.space_group_name_H-M   'P 1'
#
loop_
_entity.id
_entity.type
_entity.pdbx_description
1 polymer ?
#
loop_
_entity_poly.entity_id
_entity_poly.type
_entity_poly.pdbx_seq_one_letter_code
_entity_poly.pdbx_strand_id
1 'polypeptide(L)'
;MKNFLLFAYLVTLLFGTPVMAEERWCIQSAPYANVMEAMGEAKQLGQKNSRVQKGEGGYIILINEFTSEKEARTRWEEVRARLPGSIIRRCDENPSLKSTDRASELFYSAVRKRKMRDYRGALEDLRQASEANKTQDTLISQILYETAQNQLAMGDKELSQETYRKAIGKGPAYGVAPAEILFEEGYKAYKRKDFPQALRIFSQYGALYPSFRTRADYFIACCLLEMKSYRAALQIFDRIVKDYPDTPYAMESTLALGNIGLIRPRIKPPISLSNFNYLWDPISAYDEVLKKEMPIERRDQIRLSKAYGFMIMNRPEMAHKILVECLRTFPSASKAPVRLLIIRNLPAAIRAYEERKDDLGVVGVFFQYSSLNLPFPTQVSTIRSIANAMKNIGLDEEARRFLKAARVKVDKRDIAEVEKIMAEVEKPKEVKEAKSCEDYYKEYELVKTAGGEPSMALTMAVGECKFRLRDYEGCIPYYSFVAGKSKDREEKNWARLRIGQAYFRLGKKEEAGGVFSTLKAEAGEEFWMRVTEFIEAEEKWVESYRLVSRVN
;
A
#
# COMPACT_ATOMS: atom_id res chain seq x y z
N MET A 1 -7.13 2.68 12.47
CA MET A 1 -6.51 1.46 13.03
C MET A 1 -7.25 0.16 12.70
N LYS A 2 -8.59 0.09 12.71
CA LYS A 2 -9.35 -1.13 12.29
C LYS A 2 -9.19 -1.54 10.80
N ASN A 3 -8.70 -0.65 9.93
CA ASN A 3 -8.57 -0.92 8.48
C ASN A 3 -7.24 -1.56 8.03
N PHE A 4 -6.23 -1.70 8.91
CA PHE A 4 -4.96 -2.34 8.55
C PHE A 4 -5.11 -3.87 8.43
N LEU A 5 -6.05 -4.44 9.19
CA LEU A 5 -6.39 -5.88 9.17
C LEU A 5 -7.12 -6.34 7.91
N LEU A 6 -7.77 -5.42 7.15
CA LEU A 6 -8.47 -5.78 5.92
C LEU A 6 -7.51 -6.19 4.80
N PHE A 7 -6.29 -5.65 4.81
CA PHE A 7 -5.26 -5.90 3.80
C PHE A 7 -4.60 -7.29 3.96
N ALA A 8 -4.46 -7.76 5.21
CA ALA A 8 -3.94 -9.10 5.51
C ALA A 8 -4.93 -10.23 5.18
N TYR A 9 -6.23 -9.91 5.00
CA TYR A 9 -7.29 -10.89 4.75
C TYR A 9 -7.39 -11.30 3.27
N LEU A 10 -6.92 -10.47 2.34
CA LEU A 10 -6.99 -10.72 0.89
C LEU A 10 -5.80 -11.51 0.31
N VAL A 11 -4.68 -11.59 1.04
CA VAL A 11 -3.44 -12.24 0.57
C VAL A 11 -3.42 -13.75 0.86
N THR A 12 -4.44 -14.30 1.54
CA THR A 12 -4.43 -15.71 1.99
C THR A 12 -5.08 -16.73 1.05
N LEU A 13 -5.52 -16.35 -0.15
CA LEU A 13 -6.38 -17.20 -0.99
C LEU A 13 -5.70 -17.82 -2.22
N LEU A 14 -4.40 -17.66 -2.44
CA LEU A 14 -3.71 -18.21 -3.61
C LEU A 14 -2.39 -18.87 -3.17
N PHE A 15 -2.06 -20.02 -3.79
CA PHE A 15 -0.84 -20.86 -3.65
C PHE A 15 -0.93 -22.08 -2.70
N GLY A 16 -1.46 -23.20 -3.22
CA GLY A 16 -0.87 -24.56 -3.03
C GLY A 16 0.24 -24.76 -4.08
N THR A 17 1.19 -25.70 -4.04
CA THR A 17 1.36 -27.06 -3.47
C THR A 17 2.85 -27.28 -3.08
N PRO A 18 3.24 -28.34 -2.33
CA PRO A 18 4.60 -28.51 -1.82
C PRO A 18 5.59 -29.11 -2.83
N VAL A 19 6.84 -28.64 -2.78
CA VAL A 19 8.01 -29.18 -3.47
C VAL A 19 8.72 -30.18 -2.54
N MET A 20 9.10 -31.35 -3.09
CA MET A 20 9.74 -32.47 -2.39
C MET A 20 11.11 -32.12 -1.80
N ALA A 21 11.44 -32.63 -0.62
CA ALA A 21 12.74 -32.47 0.05
C ALA A 21 13.81 -33.40 -0.54
N GLU A 22 15.01 -32.88 -0.81
CA GLU A 22 16.17 -33.62 -1.32
C GLU A 22 16.99 -34.27 -0.17
N GLU A 23 17.56 -35.45 -0.44
CA GLU A 23 18.31 -36.29 0.52
C GLU A 23 19.79 -35.83 0.66
N ARG A 24 20.37 -35.77 1.87
CA ARG A 24 21.78 -35.34 2.10
C ARG A 24 22.63 -36.36 2.87
N TRP A 25 23.94 -36.41 2.56
CA TRP A 25 24.92 -37.39 3.07
C TRP A 25 26.13 -36.73 3.75
N CYS A 26 26.80 -37.38 4.70
CA CYS A 26 28.01 -36.91 5.39
C CYS A 26 28.98 -38.05 5.72
N ILE A 27 30.22 -37.69 6.05
CA ILE A 27 31.25 -38.63 6.55
C ILE A 27 31.38 -38.46 8.06
N GLN A 28 31.36 -39.57 8.80
CA GLN A 28 31.45 -39.61 10.26
C GLN A 28 32.68 -40.40 10.72
N SER A 29 33.46 -39.87 11.66
CA SER A 29 34.61 -40.58 12.27
C SER A 29 34.18 -41.63 13.31
N ALA A 30 35.12 -42.49 13.70
CA ALA A 30 35.02 -43.23 14.95
C ALA A 30 34.96 -42.28 16.18
N PRO A 31 34.39 -42.72 17.31
CA PRO A 31 34.28 -41.87 18.50
C PRO A 31 35.61 -41.74 19.25
N TYR A 32 35.95 -40.50 19.61
CA TYR A 32 37.08 -40.13 20.47
C TYR A 32 36.60 -40.01 21.93
N ALA A 33 37.42 -40.42 22.88
CA ALA A 33 37.08 -40.30 24.30
C ALA A 33 37.02 -38.82 24.77
N ASN A 34 37.79 -37.94 24.12
CA ASN A 34 37.95 -36.53 24.51
C ASN A 34 37.58 -35.55 23.38
N VAL A 35 36.83 -34.49 23.72
CA VAL A 35 36.43 -33.44 22.78
C VAL A 35 37.62 -32.65 22.24
N MET A 36 38.65 -32.43 23.06
CA MET A 36 39.85 -31.68 22.67
C MET A 36 40.68 -32.45 21.65
N GLU A 37 40.69 -33.78 21.76
CA GLU A 37 41.34 -34.68 20.81
C GLU A 37 40.59 -34.68 19.47
N ALA A 38 39.25 -34.83 19.50
CA ALA A 38 38.41 -34.74 18.31
C ALA A 38 38.49 -33.36 17.61
N MET A 39 38.53 -32.27 18.39
CA MET A 39 38.70 -30.92 17.84
C MET A 39 40.11 -30.69 17.27
N GLY A 40 41.13 -31.27 17.91
CA GLY A 40 42.51 -31.26 17.42
C GLY A 40 42.63 -31.95 16.07
N GLU A 41 42.08 -33.15 15.94
CA GLU A 41 42.05 -33.89 14.67
C GLU A 41 41.20 -33.18 13.60
N ALA A 42 40.01 -32.68 13.94
CA ALA A 42 39.17 -31.92 13.01
C ALA A 42 39.91 -30.70 12.44
N LYS A 43 40.72 -30.02 13.27
CA LYS A 43 41.53 -28.87 12.86
C LYS A 43 42.70 -29.28 11.97
N GLN A 44 43.35 -30.41 12.23
CA GLN A 44 44.45 -30.93 11.41
C GLN A 44 43.99 -31.49 10.05
N LEU A 45 42.74 -31.97 9.96
CA LEU A 45 42.15 -32.44 8.70
C LEU A 45 42.00 -31.33 7.64
N GLY A 46 41.97 -30.06 8.06
CA GLY A 46 41.94 -28.89 7.17
C GLY A 46 40.69 -28.81 6.27
N GLN A 47 39.62 -29.52 6.63
CA GLN A 47 38.39 -29.59 5.85
C GLN A 47 37.48 -28.38 6.17
N LYS A 48 36.95 -27.71 5.14
CA LYS A 48 35.86 -26.74 5.33
C LYS A 48 34.62 -27.52 5.80
N ASN A 49 33.86 -26.98 6.76
CA ASN A 49 32.63 -27.57 7.30
C ASN A 49 32.76 -28.91 8.06
N SER A 50 33.92 -29.20 8.69
CA SER A 50 33.98 -30.27 9.69
C SER A 50 33.51 -29.78 11.06
N ARG A 51 32.61 -30.53 11.73
CA ARG A 51 32.14 -30.23 13.09
C ARG A 51 32.32 -31.40 14.03
N VAL A 52 32.65 -31.12 15.29
CA VAL A 52 32.69 -32.13 16.36
C VAL A 52 31.34 -32.15 17.06
N GLN A 53 30.77 -33.33 17.21
CA GLN A 53 29.51 -33.56 17.92
C GLN A 53 29.69 -34.69 18.95
N LYS A 54 28.98 -34.63 20.07
CA LYS A 54 28.94 -35.74 21.03
C LYS A 54 28.02 -36.84 20.50
N GLY A 55 28.56 -38.04 20.32
CA GLY A 55 27.85 -39.23 19.85
C GLY A 55 27.87 -40.36 20.88
N GLU A 56 27.36 -41.52 20.48
CA GLU A 56 27.42 -42.74 21.29
C GLU A 56 28.86 -43.25 21.41
N GLY A 57 29.38 -43.39 22.62
CA GLY A 57 30.76 -43.86 22.87
C GLY A 57 31.85 -42.79 22.84
N GLY A 58 31.53 -41.51 22.60
CA GLY A 58 32.51 -40.42 22.60
C GLY A 58 32.13 -39.22 21.74
N TYR A 59 33.12 -38.41 21.36
CA TYR A 59 32.98 -37.30 20.42
C TYR A 59 33.29 -37.78 19.01
N ILE A 60 32.51 -37.38 18.03
CA ILE A 60 32.66 -37.77 16.62
C ILE A 60 32.88 -36.53 15.76
N ILE A 61 33.61 -36.69 14.66
CA ILE A 61 33.86 -35.65 13.67
C ILE A 61 32.92 -35.92 12.49
N LEU A 62 32.11 -34.94 12.11
CA LEU A 62 31.28 -34.95 10.91
C LEU A 62 31.91 -34.06 9.85
N ILE A 63 32.08 -34.57 8.63
CA ILE A 63 32.73 -33.87 7.52
C ILE A 63 31.76 -33.75 6.35
N ASN A 64 31.50 -32.50 5.95
CA ASN A 64 30.74 -32.08 4.76
C ASN A 64 29.29 -32.59 4.70
N GLU A 65 28.44 -31.87 3.97
CA GLU A 65 27.14 -32.35 3.52
C GLU A 65 27.20 -32.50 1.99
N PHE A 66 26.91 -33.71 1.51
CA PHE A 66 26.91 -34.07 0.10
C PHE A 66 25.49 -34.26 -0.39
N THR A 67 25.27 -33.88 -1.65
CA THR A 67 23.96 -33.99 -2.31
C THR A 67 23.70 -35.39 -2.85
N SER A 68 24.73 -36.24 -2.91
CA SER A 68 24.62 -37.64 -3.32
C SER A 68 25.59 -38.54 -2.57
N GLU A 69 25.22 -39.81 -2.40
CA GLU A 69 26.08 -40.83 -1.78
C GLU A 69 27.40 -41.03 -2.57
N LYS A 70 27.35 -40.91 -3.89
CA LYS A 70 28.51 -41.07 -4.77
C LYS A 70 29.57 -40.00 -4.52
N GLU A 71 29.13 -38.76 -4.30
CA GLU A 71 29.99 -37.63 -3.96
C GLU A 71 30.63 -37.84 -2.56
N ALA A 72 29.82 -38.31 -1.60
CA ALA A 72 30.30 -38.66 -0.27
C ALA A 72 31.33 -39.80 -0.28
N ARG A 73 31.13 -40.83 -1.12
CA ARG A 73 32.07 -41.95 -1.30
C ARG A 73 33.42 -41.51 -1.86
N THR A 74 33.40 -40.67 -2.88
CA THR A 74 34.62 -40.12 -3.49
C THR A 74 35.43 -39.36 -2.44
N ARG A 75 34.76 -38.51 -1.65
CA ARG A 75 35.44 -37.74 -0.61
C ARG A 75 35.87 -38.57 0.60
N TRP A 76 35.15 -39.65 0.92
CA TRP A 76 35.50 -40.58 1.99
C TRP A 76 36.81 -41.33 1.71
N GLU A 77 37.04 -41.73 0.45
CA GLU A 77 38.27 -42.41 0.05
C GLU A 77 39.53 -41.56 0.27
N GLU A 78 39.41 -40.23 0.18
CA GLU A 78 40.52 -39.31 0.42
C GLU A 78 40.83 -39.10 1.90
N VAL A 79 39.84 -39.28 2.79
CA VAL A 79 39.98 -39.00 4.24
C VAL A 79 40.09 -40.25 5.10
N ARG A 80 39.65 -41.44 4.62
CA ARG A 80 39.65 -42.71 5.38
C ARG A 80 41.03 -43.15 5.86
N ALA A 81 42.11 -42.73 5.17
CA ALA A 81 43.48 -43.03 5.57
C ALA A 81 43.91 -42.24 6.82
N ARG A 82 43.33 -41.05 7.04
CA ARG A 82 43.56 -40.21 8.22
C ARG A 82 42.52 -40.43 9.32
N LEU A 83 41.33 -40.91 8.96
CA LEU A 83 40.26 -41.28 9.88
C LEU A 83 39.92 -42.78 9.75
N PRO A 84 40.76 -43.67 10.30
CA PRO A 84 40.49 -45.10 10.30
C PRO A 84 39.19 -45.39 11.07
N GLY A 85 38.29 -46.16 10.46
CA GLY A 85 36.97 -46.46 11.03
C GLY A 85 35.88 -45.42 10.74
N SER A 86 36.15 -44.42 9.90
CA SER A 86 35.11 -43.50 9.42
C SER A 86 34.12 -44.18 8.47
N ILE A 87 32.86 -43.72 8.48
CA ILE A 87 31.76 -44.27 7.69
C ILE A 87 30.96 -43.16 7.00
N ILE A 88 30.30 -43.49 5.89
CA ILE A 88 29.39 -42.58 5.19
C ILE A 88 27.97 -42.82 5.71
N ARG A 89 27.24 -41.75 6.04
CA ARG A 89 25.87 -41.80 6.54
C ARG A 89 25.02 -40.69 5.96
N ARG A 90 23.70 -40.80 6.11
CA ARG A 90 22.78 -39.70 5.82
C ARG A 90 22.83 -38.66 6.96
N CYS A 91 22.80 -37.38 6.63
CA CYS A 91 22.89 -36.29 7.61
C CYS A 91 21.77 -36.33 8.66
N ASP A 92 20.64 -36.94 8.30
CA ASP A 92 19.42 -37.09 9.08
C ASP A 92 19.50 -38.26 10.08
N GLU A 93 20.56 -39.08 10.03
CA GLU A 93 20.78 -40.17 10.99
C GLU A 93 21.57 -39.65 12.19
N ASN A 94 20.86 -39.03 13.13
CA ASN A 94 21.44 -38.56 14.39
C ASN A 94 21.90 -39.75 15.26
N PRO A 95 23.20 -39.87 15.61
CA PRO A 95 23.72 -41.00 16.41
C PRO A 95 23.47 -40.85 17.92
N SER A 96 22.61 -39.92 18.34
CA SER A 96 22.34 -39.64 19.75
C SER A 96 21.05 -40.27 20.26
N LEU A 97 20.89 -41.60 20.18
CA LEU A 97 20.09 -42.40 21.11
C LEU A 97 20.35 -43.88 20.83
N LYS A 98 21.36 -44.46 21.47
CA LYS A 98 21.12 -45.76 22.10
C LYS A 98 21.02 -45.50 23.59
N SER A 99 19.87 -45.00 24.01
CA SER A 99 19.36 -45.39 25.31
C SER A 99 18.64 -46.72 25.10
N THR A 100 19.02 -47.72 25.89
CA THR A 100 18.37 -49.01 26.05
C THR A 100 16.98 -48.83 26.70
N ASP A 101 16.10 -48.10 26.04
CA ASP A 101 14.69 -47.96 26.39
C ASP A 101 13.86 -48.46 25.21
N ARG A 102 12.93 -49.37 25.51
CA ARG A 102 12.03 -50.02 24.54
C ARG A 102 11.28 -48.99 23.69
N ALA A 103 10.94 -47.84 24.26
CA ALA A 103 10.28 -46.75 23.53
C ALA A 103 11.17 -46.17 22.40
N SER A 104 12.48 -46.02 22.64
CA SER A 104 13.41 -45.50 21.64
C SER A 104 13.70 -46.52 20.55
N GLU A 105 13.84 -47.81 20.89
CA GLU A 105 14.05 -48.88 19.90
C GLU A 105 12.87 -49.00 18.93
N LEU A 106 11.65 -48.96 19.46
CA LEU A 106 10.41 -48.98 18.67
C LEU A 106 10.30 -47.73 17.79
N PHE A 107 10.66 -46.55 18.31
CA PHE A 107 10.73 -45.33 17.52
C PHE A 107 11.68 -45.46 16.32
N TYR A 108 12.92 -45.93 16.53
CA TYR A 108 13.87 -46.13 15.43
C TYR A 108 13.47 -47.24 14.46
N SER A 109 12.80 -48.29 14.95
CA SER A 109 12.19 -49.32 14.11
C SER A 109 11.15 -48.73 13.17
N ALA A 110 10.25 -47.89 13.70
CA ALA A 110 9.24 -47.22 12.90
C ALA A 110 9.83 -46.31 11.82
N VAL A 111 10.86 -45.52 12.15
CA VAL A 111 11.55 -44.66 11.17
C VAL A 111 12.14 -45.49 10.02
N ARG A 112 12.72 -46.66 10.32
CA ARG A 112 13.22 -47.59 9.29
C ARG A 112 12.10 -48.16 8.43
N LYS A 113 10.99 -48.61 9.04
CA LYS A 113 9.83 -49.14 8.32
C LYS A 113 9.19 -48.10 7.40
N ARG A 114 9.09 -46.84 7.84
CA ARG A 114 8.66 -45.71 7.00
C ARG A 114 9.54 -45.53 5.77
N LYS A 115 10.87 -45.57 5.93
CA LYS A 115 11.82 -45.50 4.80
C LYS A 115 11.60 -46.64 3.79
N MET A 116 11.20 -47.82 4.27
CA MET A 116 10.84 -48.98 3.44
C MET A 116 9.42 -48.91 2.85
N ARG A 117 8.69 -47.80 3.06
CA ARG A 117 7.27 -47.62 2.70
C ARG A 117 6.29 -48.55 3.41
N ASP A 118 6.73 -49.24 4.47
CA ASP A 118 5.84 -49.99 5.36
C ASP A 118 5.23 -49.04 6.39
N TYR A 119 4.26 -48.23 5.94
CA TYR A 119 3.63 -47.21 6.77
C TYR A 119 2.75 -47.81 7.88
N ARG A 120 2.12 -48.97 7.64
CA ARG A 120 1.28 -49.64 8.65
C ARG A 120 2.13 -50.24 9.77
N GLY A 121 3.22 -50.93 9.43
CA GLY A 121 4.16 -51.45 10.41
C GLY A 121 4.88 -50.35 11.18
N ALA A 122 5.16 -49.21 10.54
CA ALA A 122 5.72 -48.04 11.21
C ALA A 122 4.75 -47.42 12.23
N LEU A 123 3.45 -47.31 11.90
CA LEU A 123 2.44 -46.76 12.81
C LEU A 123 2.22 -47.65 14.04
N GLU A 124 2.27 -48.98 13.88
CA GLU A 124 2.16 -49.91 15.00
C GLU A 124 3.36 -49.78 15.96
N ASP A 125 4.58 -49.71 15.42
CA ASP A 125 5.78 -49.50 16.22
C ASP A 125 5.74 -48.14 16.96
N LEU A 126 5.22 -47.08 16.33
CA LEU A 126 5.06 -45.76 16.96
C LEU A 126 4.01 -45.76 18.08
N ARG A 127 2.91 -46.49 17.89
CA ARG A 127 1.89 -46.68 18.92
C ARG A 127 2.49 -47.37 20.15
N GLN A 128 3.21 -48.47 19.93
CA GLN A 128 3.88 -49.19 21.00
C GLN A 128 4.99 -48.35 21.65
N ALA A 129 5.71 -47.53 20.88
CA ALA A 129 6.70 -46.58 21.41
C ALA A 129 6.04 -45.54 22.33
N SER A 130 4.85 -45.05 21.97
CA SER A 130 4.09 -44.10 22.78
C SER A 130 3.59 -44.71 24.08
N GLU A 131 3.18 -45.98 24.08
CA GLU A 131 2.70 -46.70 25.27
C GLU A 131 3.85 -47.07 26.23
N ALA A 132 5.03 -47.37 25.68
CA ALA A 132 6.22 -47.69 26.45
C ALA A 132 6.86 -46.46 27.13
N ASN A 133 6.64 -45.26 26.59
CA ASN A 133 7.21 -44.02 27.10
C ASN A 133 6.40 -43.46 28.29
N LYS A 134 6.87 -43.72 29.51
CA LYS A 134 6.17 -43.32 30.74
C LYS A 134 6.57 -41.96 31.31
N THR A 135 7.66 -41.33 30.83
CA THR A 135 8.27 -40.20 31.55
C THR A 135 8.95 -39.12 30.69
N GLN A 136 9.09 -39.26 29.37
CA GLN A 136 9.80 -38.28 28.53
C GLN A 136 8.89 -37.56 27.51
N ASP A 137 8.44 -36.35 27.85
CA ASP A 137 7.61 -35.50 26.96
C ASP A 137 8.28 -35.21 25.59
N THR A 138 9.62 -35.10 25.54
CA THR A 138 10.36 -34.82 24.30
C THR A 138 10.26 -35.94 23.26
N LEU A 139 10.30 -37.21 23.70
CA LEU A 139 10.17 -38.37 22.81
C LEU A 139 8.73 -38.53 22.31
N ILE A 140 7.73 -38.15 23.12
CA ILE A 140 6.32 -38.14 22.70
C ILE A 140 6.12 -37.20 21.51
N SER A 141 6.72 -35.99 21.54
CA SER A 141 6.67 -35.06 20.40
C SER A 141 7.27 -35.65 19.12
N GLN A 142 8.38 -36.41 19.22
CA GLN A 142 9.00 -37.08 18.07
C GLN A 142 8.15 -38.23 17.53
N ILE A 143 7.56 -39.05 18.41
CA ILE A 143 6.66 -40.13 18.04
C ILE A 143 5.43 -39.59 17.30
N LEU A 144 4.80 -38.55 17.83
CA LEU A 144 3.66 -37.90 17.20
C LEU A 144 4.02 -37.32 15.83
N TYR A 145 5.23 -36.77 15.69
CA TYR A 145 5.71 -36.28 14.41
C TYR A 145 5.86 -37.40 13.36
N GLU A 146 6.57 -38.48 13.69
CA GLU A 146 6.76 -39.60 12.76
C GLU A 146 5.42 -40.27 12.43
N THR A 147 4.47 -40.27 13.38
CA THR A 147 3.10 -40.75 13.15
C THR A 147 2.41 -39.91 12.08
N ALA A 148 2.52 -38.59 12.20
CA ALA A 148 1.93 -37.67 11.25
C ALA A 148 2.58 -37.76 9.85
N GLN A 149 3.90 -38.03 9.77
CA GLN A 149 4.57 -38.30 8.49
C GLN A 149 4.05 -39.57 7.81
N ASN A 150 3.87 -40.65 8.56
CA ASN A 150 3.32 -41.90 8.03
C ASN A 150 1.85 -41.71 7.57
N GLN A 151 1.03 -40.99 8.34
CA GLN A 151 -0.34 -40.63 7.95
C GLN A 151 -0.37 -39.82 6.64
N LEU A 152 0.54 -38.84 6.50
CA LEU A 152 0.65 -38.06 5.27
C LEU A 152 1.03 -38.92 4.07
N ALA A 153 1.98 -39.84 4.26
CA ALA A 153 2.43 -40.76 3.21
C ALA A 153 1.35 -41.77 2.79
N MET A 154 0.38 -42.06 3.66
CA MET A 154 -0.80 -42.87 3.34
C MET A 154 -1.96 -42.07 2.73
N GLY A 155 -1.85 -40.74 2.62
CA GLY A 155 -2.88 -39.87 2.04
C GLY A 155 -3.85 -39.27 3.05
N ASP A 156 -3.73 -39.59 4.34
CA ASP A 156 -4.60 -39.11 5.42
C ASP A 156 -4.17 -37.71 5.89
N LYS A 157 -4.30 -36.73 4.99
CA LYS A 157 -3.79 -35.35 5.18
C LYS A 157 -4.40 -34.64 6.40
N GLU A 158 -5.68 -34.84 6.66
CA GLU A 158 -6.40 -34.19 7.77
C GLU A 158 -5.95 -34.73 9.13
N LEU A 159 -5.86 -36.06 9.25
CA LEU A 159 -5.37 -36.74 10.45
C LEU A 159 -3.90 -36.40 10.71
N SER A 160 -3.09 -36.38 9.65
CA SER A 160 -1.68 -35.96 9.71
C SER A 160 -1.55 -34.55 10.28
N GLN A 161 -2.34 -33.59 9.79
CA GLN A 161 -2.32 -32.22 10.31
C GLN A 161 -2.71 -32.15 11.80
N GLU A 162 -3.70 -32.91 12.24
CA GLU A 162 -4.09 -32.94 13.65
C GLU A 162 -2.97 -33.52 14.53
N THR A 163 -2.36 -34.61 14.09
CA THR A 163 -1.26 -35.28 14.81
C THR A 163 -0.02 -34.41 14.88
N TYR A 164 0.31 -33.67 13.81
CA TYR A 164 1.37 -32.65 13.84
C TYR A 164 1.10 -31.53 14.86
N ARG A 165 -0.14 -31.05 14.98
CA ARG A 165 -0.50 -30.04 16.01
C ARG A 165 -0.30 -30.59 17.42
N LYS A 166 -0.69 -31.85 17.66
CA LYS A 166 -0.45 -32.53 18.95
C LYS A 166 1.05 -32.60 19.25
N ALA A 167 1.87 -32.92 18.24
CA ALA A 167 3.33 -32.96 18.37
C ALA A 167 3.91 -31.60 18.78
N ILE A 168 3.45 -30.49 18.16
CA ILE A 168 3.94 -29.14 18.48
C ILE A 168 3.50 -28.70 19.88
N GLY A 169 2.26 -29.02 20.28
CA GLY A 169 1.71 -28.66 21.58
C GLY A 169 2.41 -29.34 22.78
N LYS A 170 3.06 -30.49 22.57
CA LYS A 170 3.81 -31.24 23.59
C LYS A 170 5.24 -30.75 23.80
N GLY A 171 5.67 -29.74 23.05
CA GLY A 171 6.98 -29.13 23.16
C GLY A 171 7.81 -29.37 21.90
N PRO A 172 8.56 -28.37 21.42
CA PRO A 172 9.35 -28.49 20.21
C PRO A 172 10.54 -29.40 20.48
N ALA A 173 10.41 -30.69 20.20
CA ALA A 173 11.59 -31.49 19.91
C ALA A 173 12.22 -30.90 18.65
N TYR A 174 13.46 -30.42 18.78
CA TYR A 174 14.22 -29.81 17.70
C TYR A 174 14.12 -30.64 16.41
N GLY A 175 13.75 -29.98 15.30
CA GLY A 175 14.04 -30.47 13.95
C GLY A 175 12.94 -31.23 13.18
N VAL A 176 11.66 -31.15 13.56
CA VAL A 176 10.67 -32.04 12.94
C VAL A 176 9.45 -31.33 12.29
N ALA A 177 8.62 -30.53 12.96
CA ALA A 177 7.34 -30.02 12.40
C ALA A 177 7.42 -29.40 10.97
N PRO A 178 6.66 -29.87 9.95
CA PRO A 178 6.82 -29.39 8.57
C PRO A 178 6.69 -27.87 8.47
N ALA A 179 7.48 -27.25 7.60
CA ALA A 179 7.58 -25.80 7.44
C ALA A 179 6.20 -25.14 7.32
N GLU A 180 5.30 -25.72 6.52
CA GLU A 180 3.95 -25.23 6.29
C GLU A 180 3.09 -25.24 7.55
N ILE A 181 3.20 -26.29 8.37
CA ILE A 181 2.39 -26.43 9.59
C ILE A 181 2.86 -25.44 10.65
N LEU A 182 4.18 -25.32 10.82
CA LEU A 182 4.74 -24.34 11.75
C LEU A 182 4.39 -22.91 11.34
N PHE A 183 4.41 -22.63 10.02
CA PHE A 183 3.95 -21.36 9.48
C PHE A 183 2.45 -21.13 9.73
N GLU A 184 1.59 -22.12 9.45
CA GLU A 184 0.15 -22.04 9.68
C GLU A 184 -0.19 -21.76 11.15
N GLU A 185 0.53 -22.39 12.08
CA GLU A 185 0.33 -22.13 13.51
C GLU A 185 0.73 -20.72 13.90
N GLY A 186 1.90 -20.26 13.45
CA GLY A 186 2.33 -18.87 13.65
C GLY A 186 1.33 -17.88 13.08
N TYR A 187 0.79 -18.17 11.89
CA TYR A 187 -0.20 -17.35 11.22
C TYR A 187 -1.57 -17.38 11.92
N LYS A 188 -1.99 -18.52 12.47
CA LYS A 188 -3.19 -18.62 13.31
C LYS A 188 -3.04 -17.80 14.60
N ALA A 189 -1.89 -17.89 15.27
CA ALA A 189 -1.60 -17.07 16.44
C ALA A 189 -1.62 -15.58 16.09
N TYR A 190 -1.01 -15.21 14.95
CA TYR A 190 -1.05 -13.84 14.42
C TYR A 190 -2.48 -13.35 14.16
N LYS A 191 -3.33 -14.18 13.53
CA LYS A 191 -4.76 -13.85 13.29
C LYS A 191 -5.55 -13.71 14.59
N ARG A 192 -5.23 -14.49 15.62
CA ARG A 192 -5.81 -14.36 16.97
C ARG A 192 -5.28 -13.13 17.72
N LYS A 193 -4.33 -12.38 17.14
CA LYS A 193 -3.63 -11.24 17.75
C LYS A 193 -2.77 -11.62 18.96
N ASP A 194 -2.44 -12.91 19.10
CA ASP A 194 -1.44 -13.38 20.05
C ASP A 194 -0.05 -13.19 19.43
N PHE A 195 0.38 -11.93 19.37
CA PHE A 195 1.64 -11.54 18.76
C PHE A 195 2.87 -12.13 19.47
N PRO A 196 2.90 -12.24 20.82
CA PRO A 196 4.01 -12.92 21.50
C PRO A 196 4.14 -14.40 21.10
N GLN A 197 3.04 -15.14 21.05
CA GLN A 197 3.07 -16.54 20.59
C GLN A 197 3.47 -16.65 19.12
N ALA A 198 2.90 -15.80 18.26
CA ALA A 198 3.25 -15.76 16.84
C ALA A 198 4.73 -15.45 16.62
N LEU A 199 5.28 -14.47 17.35
CA LEU A 199 6.69 -14.10 17.30
C LEU A 199 7.59 -15.27 17.69
N ARG A 200 7.24 -16.02 18.74
CA ARG A 200 7.98 -17.22 19.15
C ARG A 200 7.97 -18.28 18.05
N ILE A 201 6.81 -18.56 17.47
CA ILE A 201 6.64 -19.59 16.42
C ILE A 201 7.37 -19.17 15.14
N PHE A 202 7.24 -17.92 14.68
CA PHE A 202 7.94 -17.46 13.49
C PHE A 202 9.47 -17.37 13.68
N SER A 203 9.95 -17.07 14.89
CA SER A 203 11.38 -17.13 15.22
C SER A 203 11.92 -18.56 15.12
N GLN A 204 11.15 -19.54 15.61
CA GLN A 204 11.47 -20.96 15.44
C GLN A 204 11.44 -21.38 13.97
N TYR A 205 10.43 -20.93 13.21
CA TYR A 205 10.31 -21.19 11.78
C TYR A 205 11.52 -20.70 10.99
N GLY A 206 11.97 -19.47 11.21
CA GLY A 206 13.15 -18.91 10.52
C GLY A 206 14.48 -19.54 10.95
N ALA A 207 14.56 -20.07 12.17
CA ALA A 207 15.75 -20.77 12.66
C ALA A 207 15.85 -22.21 12.12
N LEU A 208 14.72 -22.91 12.04
CA LEU A 208 14.65 -24.30 11.57
C LEU A 208 14.66 -24.41 10.05
N TYR A 209 14.14 -23.40 9.35
CA TYR A 209 14.04 -23.39 7.89
C TYR A 209 14.72 -22.15 7.28
N PRO A 210 16.06 -22.15 7.12
CA PRO A 210 16.79 -21.02 6.56
C PRO A 210 16.32 -20.57 5.17
N SER A 211 15.80 -21.49 4.34
CA SER A 211 15.23 -21.17 3.02
C SER A 211 13.97 -20.29 3.10
N PHE A 212 13.23 -20.35 4.21
CA PHE A 212 12.05 -19.53 4.46
C PHE A 212 12.34 -18.34 5.38
N ARG A 213 13.62 -18.02 5.61
CA ARG A 213 14.02 -16.99 6.56
C ARG A 213 13.44 -15.61 6.24
N THR A 214 13.40 -15.21 4.97
CA THR A 214 12.81 -13.93 4.56
C THR A 214 11.31 -13.86 4.89
N ARG A 215 10.57 -14.96 4.69
CA ARG A 215 9.16 -15.07 5.07
C ARG A 215 9.02 -14.99 6.59
N ALA A 216 9.84 -15.73 7.33
CA ALA A 216 9.84 -15.71 8.80
C ALA A 216 10.10 -14.29 9.33
N ASP A 217 11.17 -13.65 8.86
CA ASP A 217 11.57 -12.30 9.22
C ASP A 217 10.45 -11.28 8.96
N TYR A 218 9.76 -11.40 7.82
CA TYR A 218 8.63 -10.53 7.49
C TYR A 218 7.53 -10.63 8.54
N PHE A 219 7.09 -11.84 8.89
CA PHE A 219 6.04 -12.02 9.90
C PHE A 219 6.49 -11.68 11.32
N ILE A 220 7.77 -11.90 11.66
CA ILE A 220 8.37 -11.41 12.90
C ILE A 220 8.28 -9.88 12.96
N ALA A 221 8.65 -9.19 11.89
CA ALA A 221 8.56 -7.73 11.80
C ALA A 221 7.10 -7.24 11.88
N CYS A 222 6.14 -7.94 11.27
CA CYS A 222 4.71 -7.66 11.42
C CYS A 222 4.25 -7.83 12.88
N CYS A 223 4.66 -8.90 13.57
CA CYS A 223 4.33 -9.09 15.00
C CYS A 223 4.87 -7.93 15.84
N LEU A 224 6.14 -7.55 15.63
CA LEU A 224 6.78 -6.43 16.32
C LEU A 224 6.08 -5.09 16.04
N LEU A 225 5.63 -4.87 14.80
CA LEU A 225 4.87 -3.69 14.41
C LEU A 225 3.54 -3.61 15.18
N GLU A 226 2.77 -4.70 15.23
CA GLU A 226 1.51 -4.77 15.96
C GLU A 226 1.69 -4.63 17.49
N MET A 227 2.81 -5.14 18.02
CA MET A 227 3.24 -4.91 19.40
C MET A 227 3.77 -3.49 19.65
N LYS A 228 3.77 -2.61 18.64
CA LYS A 228 4.29 -1.23 18.68
C LYS A 228 5.78 -1.15 18.98
N SER A 229 6.52 -2.23 18.82
CA SER A 229 7.98 -2.30 18.89
C SER A 229 8.59 -1.77 17.58
N TYR A 230 8.27 -0.53 17.23
CA TYR A 230 8.58 0.07 15.93
C TYR A 230 10.06 0.00 15.57
N ARG A 231 10.98 0.28 16.53
CA ARG A 231 12.42 0.23 16.25
C ARG A 231 12.92 -1.16 15.85
N ALA A 232 12.43 -2.21 16.52
CA ALA A 232 12.80 -3.58 16.19
C ALA A 232 12.20 -4.00 14.85
N ALA A 233 10.94 -3.63 14.59
CA ALA A 233 10.29 -3.86 13.30
C ALA A 233 11.05 -3.19 12.14
N LEU A 234 11.48 -1.93 12.32
CA LEU A 234 12.27 -1.17 11.35
C LEU A 234 13.57 -1.90 10.98
N GLN A 235 14.31 -2.42 11.95
CA GLN A 235 15.56 -3.14 11.69
C GLN A 235 15.34 -4.37 10.81
N ILE A 236 14.28 -5.14 11.08
CA ILE A 236 14.02 -6.37 10.34
C ILE A 236 13.47 -6.05 8.95
N PHE A 237 12.54 -5.10 8.82
CA PHE A 237 12.04 -4.67 7.51
C PHE A 237 13.17 -4.10 6.62
N ASP A 238 14.05 -3.27 7.17
CA ASP A 238 15.21 -2.72 6.44
C ASP A 238 16.17 -3.82 5.99
N ARG A 239 16.43 -4.81 6.84
CA ARG A 239 17.21 -5.99 6.49
C ARG A 239 16.57 -6.77 5.34
N ILE A 240 15.25 -6.96 5.35
CA ILE A 240 14.54 -7.65 4.26
C ILE A 240 14.71 -6.91 2.93
N VAL A 241 14.52 -5.59 2.94
CA VAL A 241 14.68 -4.75 1.74
C VAL A 241 16.11 -4.80 1.20
N LYS A 242 17.11 -4.79 2.10
CA LYS A 242 18.54 -4.78 1.73
C LYS A 242 19.05 -6.13 1.26
N ASP A 243 18.77 -7.19 2.01
CA ASP A 243 19.39 -8.50 1.81
C ASP A 243 18.58 -9.37 0.83
N TYR A 244 17.29 -9.07 0.63
CA TYR A 244 16.37 -9.88 -0.20
C TYR A 244 15.48 -9.02 -1.14
N PRO A 245 16.03 -8.08 -1.93
CA PRO A 245 15.28 -7.06 -2.68
C PRO A 245 14.30 -7.62 -3.73
N ASP A 246 14.57 -8.82 -4.25
CA ASP A 246 13.76 -9.47 -5.30
C ASP A 246 12.60 -10.30 -4.76
N THR A 247 12.46 -10.38 -3.44
CA THR A 247 11.38 -11.14 -2.81
C THR A 247 10.08 -10.31 -2.74
N PRO A 248 8.89 -10.95 -2.78
CA PRO A 248 7.63 -10.23 -2.56
C PRO A 248 7.60 -9.54 -1.18
N TYR A 249 8.33 -10.07 -0.19
CA TYR A 249 8.45 -9.49 1.13
C TYR A 249 9.25 -8.20 1.17
N ALA A 250 10.18 -7.96 0.24
CA ALA A 250 10.88 -6.68 0.16
C ALA A 250 9.91 -5.55 -0.21
N MET A 251 9.00 -5.79 -1.17
CA MET A 251 7.95 -4.83 -1.52
C MET A 251 7.08 -4.49 -0.30
N GLU A 252 6.56 -5.51 0.39
CA GLU A 252 5.73 -5.30 1.59
C GLU A 252 6.50 -4.61 2.72
N SER A 253 7.80 -4.92 2.87
CA SER A 253 8.67 -4.30 3.86
C SER A 253 8.91 -2.83 3.56
N THR A 254 9.11 -2.45 2.29
CA THR A 254 9.19 -1.04 1.88
C THR A 254 7.92 -0.28 2.23
N LEU A 255 6.75 -0.84 1.93
CA LEU A 255 5.46 -0.25 2.32
C LEU A 255 5.34 -0.15 3.85
N ALA A 256 5.78 -1.17 4.59
CA ALA A 256 5.77 -1.18 6.05
C ALA A 256 6.67 -0.09 6.65
N LEU A 257 7.86 0.15 6.09
CA LEU A 257 8.73 1.26 6.49
C LEU A 257 8.02 2.61 6.33
N GLY A 258 7.41 2.87 5.16
CA GLY A 258 6.61 4.08 4.93
C GLY A 258 5.43 4.20 5.92
N ASN A 259 4.68 3.11 6.11
CA ASN A 259 3.56 3.07 7.06
C ASN A 259 4.01 3.39 8.50
N ILE A 260 5.19 2.91 8.93
CA ILE A 260 5.74 3.24 10.25
C ILE A 260 6.04 4.74 10.35
N GLY A 261 6.62 5.34 9.30
CA GLY A 261 6.85 6.79 9.22
C GLY A 261 5.55 7.60 9.34
N LEU A 262 4.45 7.12 8.76
CA LEU A 262 3.12 7.73 8.91
C LEU A 262 2.56 7.58 10.34
N ILE A 263 2.72 6.41 10.97
CA ILE A 263 2.19 6.13 12.32
C ILE A 263 2.99 6.85 13.41
N ARG A 264 4.31 6.95 13.22
CA ARG A 264 5.25 7.62 14.12
C ARG A 264 6.10 8.63 13.36
N PRO A 265 5.54 9.80 13.03
CA PRO A 265 6.31 10.89 12.45
C PRO A 265 7.49 11.24 13.36
N ARG A 266 8.66 11.51 12.75
CA ARG A 266 9.91 11.86 13.47
C ARG A 266 10.44 10.75 14.40
N ILE A 267 10.07 9.48 14.18
CA ILE A 267 10.75 8.37 14.86
C ILE A 267 12.25 8.44 14.57
N LYS A 268 13.07 8.41 15.64
CA LYS A 268 14.53 8.34 15.47
C LYS A 268 14.88 6.96 14.92
N PRO A 269 15.44 6.85 13.70
CA PRO A 269 15.78 5.57 13.12
C PRO A 269 16.89 4.90 13.94
N PRO A 270 16.92 3.56 13.98
CA PRO A 270 18.11 2.82 14.42
C PRO A 270 19.34 3.26 13.60
N ILE A 271 20.51 3.33 14.22
CA ILE A 271 21.77 3.75 13.56
C ILE A 271 22.09 2.87 12.33
N SER A 272 21.68 1.61 12.37
CA SER A 272 21.91 0.62 11.30
C SER A 272 20.97 0.76 10.09
N LEU A 273 19.97 1.65 10.14
CA LEU A 273 18.90 1.70 9.14
C LEU A 273 19.40 2.37 7.85
N SER A 274 19.36 1.64 6.74
CA SER A 274 19.83 2.14 5.43
C SER A 274 18.74 2.89 4.67
N ASN A 275 17.49 2.41 4.72
CA ASN A 275 16.35 2.99 4.00
C ASN A 275 15.56 4.01 4.85
N PHE A 276 16.25 4.86 5.61
CA PHE A 276 15.61 5.83 6.51
C PHE A 276 14.78 6.91 5.78
N ASN A 277 15.04 7.14 4.49
CA ASN A 277 14.30 8.10 3.66
C ASN A 277 12.79 7.85 3.70
N TYR A 278 12.36 6.58 3.69
CA TYR A 278 10.95 6.20 3.78
C TYR A 278 10.27 6.60 5.11
N LEU A 279 11.04 6.89 6.16
CA LEU A 279 10.47 7.35 7.44
C LEU A 279 10.20 8.86 7.46
N TRP A 280 10.97 9.62 6.68
CA TRP A 280 10.85 11.08 6.61
C TRP A 280 9.96 11.51 5.45
N ASP A 281 10.00 10.77 4.35
CA ASP A 281 9.04 10.85 3.26
C ASP A 281 8.36 9.49 3.03
N PRO A 282 7.33 9.16 3.83
CA PRO A 282 6.57 7.93 3.65
C PRO A 282 5.94 7.76 2.28
N ILE A 283 5.68 8.85 1.56
CA ILE A 283 5.06 8.81 0.24
C ILE A 283 6.00 8.17 -0.77
N SER A 284 7.31 8.46 -0.66
CA SER A 284 8.33 7.87 -1.53
C SER A 284 8.35 6.33 -1.47
N ALA A 285 8.00 5.71 -0.34
CA ALA A 285 7.91 4.26 -0.24
C ALA A 285 6.84 3.66 -1.17
N TYR A 286 5.66 4.31 -1.26
CA TYR A 286 4.61 3.89 -2.17
C TYR A 286 5.02 4.13 -3.62
N ASP A 287 5.70 5.25 -3.91
CA ASP A 287 6.16 5.59 -5.25
C ASP A 287 7.20 4.59 -5.76
N GLU A 288 8.17 4.20 -4.94
CA GLU A 288 9.14 3.18 -5.31
C GLU A 288 8.49 1.83 -5.60
N VAL A 289 7.48 1.44 -4.81
CA VAL A 289 6.78 0.18 -5.04
C VAL A 289 5.93 0.25 -6.32
N LEU A 290 5.25 1.37 -6.60
CA LEU A 290 4.39 1.54 -7.77
C LEU A 290 5.16 1.55 -9.10
N LYS A 291 6.49 1.70 -9.09
CA LYS A 291 7.35 1.51 -10.28
C LYS A 291 7.43 0.05 -10.73
N LYS A 292 7.21 -0.91 -9.83
CA LYS A 292 7.31 -2.33 -10.14
C LYS A 292 6.05 -2.82 -10.88
N GLU A 293 6.23 -3.76 -11.81
CA GLU A 293 5.10 -4.43 -12.45
C GLU A 293 4.36 -5.31 -11.44
N MET A 294 3.03 -5.21 -11.43
CA MET A 294 2.16 -5.97 -10.53
C MET A 294 0.72 -6.00 -11.07
N PRO A 295 -0.12 -6.95 -10.60
CA PRO A 295 -1.53 -7.00 -10.96
C PRO A 295 -2.27 -5.69 -10.64
N ILE A 296 -3.27 -5.37 -11.45
CA ILE A 296 -4.04 -4.11 -11.36
C ILE A 296 -4.65 -3.95 -9.97
N GLU A 297 -5.24 -5.01 -9.41
CA GLU A 297 -5.87 -5.00 -8.10
C GLU A 297 -4.87 -4.64 -7.00
N ARG A 298 -3.63 -5.13 -7.11
CA ARG A 298 -2.57 -4.86 -6.14
C ARG A 298 -2.10 -3.41 -6.25
N ARG A 299 -1.89 -2.94 -7.48
CA ARG A 299 -1.52 -1.54 -7.77
C ARG A 299 -2.56 -0.57 -7.23
N ASP A 300 -3.83 -0.87 -7.43
CA ASP A 300 -4.97 -0.08 -6.98
C ASP A 300 -5.03 0.03 -5.46
N GLN A 301 -4.85 -1.10 -4.76
CA GLN A 301 -4.75 -1.10 -3.30
C GLN A 301 -3.63 -0.19 -2.78
N ILE A 302 -2.45 -0.23 -3.40
CA ILE A 302 -1.29 0.58 -3.00
C ILE A 302 -1.53 2.08 -3.29
N ARG A 303 -2.17 2.42 -4.41
CA ARG A 303 -2.61 3.80 -4.71
C ARG A 303 -3.58 4.33 -3.64
N LEU A 304 -4.53 3.50 -3.19
CA LEU A 304 -5.41 3.88 -2.09
C LEU A 304 -4.66 4.07 -0.77
N SER A 305 -3.70 3.19 -0.46
CA SER A 305 -2.85 3.35 0.72
C SER A 305 -2.03 4.65 0.64
N LYS A 306 -1.51 5.00 -0.54
CA LYS A 306 -0.82 6.28 -0.79
C LYS A 306 -1.74 7.49 -0.56
N ALA A 307 -2.97 7.45 -1.07
CA ALA A 307 -3.95 8.51 -0.84
C ALA A 307 -4.23 8.69 0.67
N TYR A 308 -4.38 7.58 1.40
CA TYR A 308 -4.55 7.62 2.86
C TYR A 308 -3.30 8.17 3.57
N GLY A 309 -2.10 7.87 3.08
CA GLY A 309 -0.85 8.45 3.55
C GLY A 309 -0.85 9.98 3.44
N PHE A 310 -1.28 10.53 2.30
CA PHE A 310 -1.44 11.98 2.13
C PHE A 310 -2.46 12.58 3.11
N MET A 311 -3.56 11.88 3.41
CA MET A 311 -4.52 12.33 4.41
C MET A 311 -3.89 12.40 5.82
N ILE A 312 -3.09 11.40 6.21
CA ILE A 312 -2.38 11.38 7.50
C ILE A 312 -1.37 12.52 7.59
N MET A 313 -0.67 12.82 6.49
CA MET A 313 0.33 13.88 6.42
C MET A 313 -0.27 15.29 6.32
N ASN A 314 -1.59 15.43 6.49
CA ASN A 314 -2.33 16.69 6.34
C ASN A 314 -2.14 17.35 4.97
N ARG A 315 -2.13 16.53 3.90
CA ARG A 315 -2.10 16.95 2.49
C ARG A 315 -3.35 16.44 1.74
N PRO A 316 -4.57 16.83 2.18
CA PRO A 316 -5.82 16.29 1.66
C PRO A 316 -6.07 16.62 0.18
N GLU A 317 -5.46 17.67 -0.37
CA GLU A 317 -5.52 18.03 -1.79
C GLU A 317 -4.85 16.97 -2.68
N MET A 318 -3.70 16.44 -2.26
CA MET A 318 -3.00 15.37 -2.97
C MET A 318 -3.74 14.04 -2.86
N ALA A 319 -4.31 13.77 -1.67
CA ALA A 319 -5.19 12.63 -1.48
C ALA A 319 -6.42 12.69 -2.40
N HIS A 320 -7.05 13.86 -2.54
CA HIS A 320 -8.22 14.05 -3.39
C HIS A 320 -7.92 13.67 -4.85
N LYS A 321 -6.81 14.18 -5.40
CA LYS A 321 -6.39 13.88 -6.78
C LYS A 321 -6.28 12.37 -7.03
N ILE A 322 -5.60 11.64 -6.14
CA ILE A 322 -5.43 10.19 -6.28
C ILE A 322 -6.76 9.46 -6.15
N LEU A 323 -7.61 9.85 -5.20
CA LEU A 323 -8.90 9.19 -5.01
C LEU A 323 -9.84 9.37 -6.23
N VAL A 324 -9.85 10.55 -6.84
CA VAL A 324 -10.60 10.81 -8.08
C VAL A 324 -10.10 9.93 -9.22
N GLU A 325 -8.78 9.81 -9.38
CA GLU A 325 -8.16 8.92 -10.38
C GLU A 325 -8.53 7.45 -10.14
N CYS A 326 -8.47 7.00 -8.88
CA CYS A 326 -8.88 5.65 -8.49
C CYS A 326 -10.35 5.39 -8.84
N LEU A 327 -11.26 6.34 -8.60
CA LEU A 327 -12.67 6.15 -8.92
C LEU A 327 -12.95 6.02 -10.43
N ARG A 328 -12.12 6.67 -11.26
CA ARG A 328 -12.21 6.58 -12.73
C ARG A 328 -11.67 5.24 -13.24
N THR A 329 -10.53 4.80 -12.72
CA THR A 329 -9.76 3.66 -13.25
C THR A 329 -10.14 2.31 -12.67
N PHE A 330 -10.66 2.24 -11.43
CA PHE A 330 -10.84 0.96 -10.75
C PHE A 330 -12.05 0.17 -11.28
N PRO A 331 -12.06 -1.17 -11.14
CA PRO A 331 -13.26 -1.99 -11.36
C PRO A 331 -14.41 -1.59 -10.42
N SER A 332 -15.66 -1.80 -10.85
CA SER A 332 -16.88 -1.35 -10.14
C SER A 332 -16.94 -1.76 -8.65
N ALA A 333 -16.56 -3.01 -8.34
CA ALA A 333 -16.55 -3.54 -6.97
C ALA A 333 -15.63 -2.77 -6.01
N SER A 334 -14.54 -2.20 -6.53
CA SER A 334 -13.56 -1.44 -5.73
C SER A 334 -13.93 0.03 -5.57
N LYS A 335 -14.98 0.53 -6.26
CA LYS A 335 -15.33 1.96 -6.27
C LYS A 335 -16.05 2.43 -5.00
N ALA A 336 -16.84 1.58 -4.34
CA ALA A 336 -17.66 2.01 -3.20
C ALA A 336 -16.83 2.55 -2.01
N PRO A 337 -15.75 1.90 -1.56
CA PRO A 337 -14.86 2.46 -0.53
C PRO A 337 -14.21 3.78 -0.95
N VAL A 338 -13.84 3.90 -2.23
CA VAL A 338 -13.21 5.12 -2.79
C VAL A 338 -14.17 6.31 -2.75
N ARG A 339 -15.45 6.10 -3.11
CA ARG A 339 -16.48 7.14 -3.01
C ARG A 339 -16.58 7.68 -1.58
N LEU A 340 -16.65 6.80 -0.58
CA LEU A 340 -16.71 7.20 0.83
C LEU A 340 -15.48 8.00 1.27
N LEU A 341 -14.28 7.62 0.80
CA LEU A 341 -13.05 8.36 1.09
C LEU A 341 -13.06 9.75 0.46
N ILE A 342 -13.53 9.89 -0.78
CA ILE A 342 -13.66 11.20 -1.45
C ILE A 342 -14.61 12.11 -0.67
N ILE A 343 -15.80 11.61 -0.32
CA ILE A 343 -16.80 12.34 0.47
C ILE A 343 -16.20 12.81 1.80
N ARG A 344 -15.51 11.91 2.51
CA ARG A 344 -14.90 12.23 3.80
C ARG A 344 -13.74 13.21 3.69
N ASN A 345 -12.96 13.14 2.61
CA ASN A 345 -11.79 13.99 2.39
C ASN A 345 -12.17 15.40 1.89
N LEU A 346 -13.33 15.56 1.25
CA LEU A 346 -13.74 16.81 0.60
C LEU A 346 -13.61 18.06 1.50
N PRO A 347 -14.13 18.10 2.74
CA PRO A 347 -14.00 19.29 3.58
C PRO A 347 -12.56 19.67 3.91
N ALA A 348 -11.69 18.67 4.09
CA ALA A 348 -10.28 18.91 4.37
C ALA A 348 -9.55 19.41 3.12
N ALA A 349 -9.86 18.86 1.95
CA ALA A 349 -9.29 19.31 0.69
C ALA A 349 -9.68 20.76 0.36
N ILE A 350 -10.94 21.14 0.58
CA ILE A 350 -11.41 22.51 0.41
C ILE A 350 -10.70 23.47 1.37
N ARG A 351 -10.63 23.13 2.67
CA ARG A 351 -9.93 23.97 3.66
C ARG A 351 -8.45 24.18 3.33
N ALA A 352 -7.76 23.16 2.82
CA ALA A 352 -6.35 23.27 2.46
C ALA A 352 -6.09 24.31 1.35
N TYR A 353 -7.03 24.45 0.40
CA TYR A 353 -6.96 25.50 -0.63
C TYR A 353 -7.43 26.86 -0.09
N GLU A 354 -8.47 26.89 0.73
CA GLU A 354 -8.96 28.10 1.39
C GLU A 354 -7.89 28.76 2.29
N GLU A 355 -7.14 27.98 3.07
CA GLU A 355 -6.03 28.47 3.90
C GLU A 355 -4.91 29.14 3.08
N ARG A 356 -4.75 28.71 1.82
CA ARG A 356 -3.80 29.31 0.86
C ARG A 356 -4.39 30.47 0.08
N LYS A 357 -5.66 30.82 0.34
CA LYS A 357 -6.46 31.79 -0.43
C LYS A 357 -6.53 31.42 -1.92
N ASP A 358 -6.52 30.13 -2.23
CA ASP A 358 -6.62 29.60 -3.59
C ASP A 358 -8.09 29.25 -3.89
N ASP A 359 -8.88 30.28 -4.22
CA ASP A 359 -10.29 30.14 -4.54
C ASP A 359 -10.53 29.23 -5.76
N LEU A 360 -9.60 29.20 -6.72
CA LEU A 360 -9.69 28.31 -7.87
C LEU A 360 -9.50 26.85 -7.46
N GLY A 361 -8.56 26.57 -6.56
CA GLY A 361 -8.36 25.24 -5.99
C GLY A 361 -9.61 24.72 -5.28
N VAL A 362 -10.28 25.56 -4.48
CA VAL A 362 -11.56 25.23 -3.83
C VAL A 362 -12.62 24.85 -4.86
N VAL A 363 -12.82 25.70 -5.86
CA VAL A 363 -13.83 25.51 -6.90
C VAL A 363 -13.52 24.27 -7.76
N GLY A 364 -12.25 24.07 -8.13
CA GLY A 364 -11.79 22.92 -8.90
C GLY A 364 -12.02 21.59 -8.17
N VAL A 365 -11.71 21.52 -6.87
CA VAL A 365 -12.00 20.33 -6.04
C VAL A 365 -13.51 20.05 -5.99
N PHE A 366 -14.32 21.09 -5.79
CA PHE A 366 -15.78 20.92 -5.74
C PHE A 366 -16.37 20.44 -7.08
N PHE A 367 -15.88 20.93 -8.21
CA PHE A 367 -16.36 20.48 -9.52
C PHE A 367 -15.91 19.07 -9.86
N GLN A 368 -14.65 18.71 -9.55
CA GLN A 368 -14.20 17.34 -9.64
C GLN A 368 -15.10 16.42 -8.81
N TYR A 369 -15.39 16.81 -7.56
CA TYR A 369 -16.30 16.07 -6.69
C TYR A 369 -17.71 15.92 -7.30
N SER A 370 -18.28 17.01 -7.81
CA SER A 370 -19.63 17.05 -8.37
C SER A 370 -19.77 16.23 -9.65
N SER A 371 -18.70 16.12 -10.46
CA SER A 371 -18.66 15.30 -11.68
C SER A 371 -18.79 13.78 -11.42
N LEU A 372 -18.59 13.34 -10.17
CA LEU A 372 -18.52 11.93 -9.80
C LEU A 372 -19.86 11.34 -9.35
N ASN A 373 -20.97 12.09 -9.52
CA ASN A 373 -22.31 11.71 -9.04
C ASN A 373 -22.32 11.34 -7.55
N LEU A 374 -21.55 12.06 -6.74
CA LEU A 374 -21.47 11.88 -5.29
C LEU A 374 -22.57 12.70 -4.58
N PRO A 375 -22.94 12.33 -3.34
CA PRO A 375 -23.88 13.09 -2.54
C PRO A 375 -23.45 14.56 -2.40
N PHE A 376 -24.40 15.47 -2.39
CA PHE A 376 -24.11 16.90 -2.27
C PHE A 376 -23.41 17.21 -0.93
N PRO A 377 -22.43 18.12 -0.88
CA PRO A 377 -21.79 18.50 0.38
C PRO A 377 -22.77 19.24 1.29
N THR A 378 -23.04 18.68 2.47
CA THR A 378 -24.02 19.24 3.43
C THR A 378 -23.39 20.03 4.57
N GLN A 379 -22.07 20.00 4.73
CA GLN A 379 -21.38 20.76 5.77
C GLN A 379 -21.43 22.25 5.45
N VAL A 380 -22.05 23.05 6.33
CA VAL A 380 -22.25 24.49 6.13
C VAL A 380 -20.93 25.25 5.94
N SER A 381 -19.88 24.89 6.67
CA SER A 381 -18.56 25.49 6.50
C SER A 381 -18.00 25.24 5.09
N THR A 382 -18.11 24.01 4.59
CA THR A 382 -17.70 23.66 3.23
C THR A 382 -18.54 24.38 2.17
N ILE A 383 -19.85 24.48 2.37
CA ILE A 383 -20.76 25.24 1.50
C ILE A 383 -20.33 26.71 1.45
N ARG A 384 -20.05 27.33 2.60
CA ARG A 384 -19.58 28.72 2.69
C ARG A 384 -18.30 28.93 1.90
N SER A 385 -17.29 28.08 2.12
CA SER A 385 -16.00 28.18 1.42
C SER A 385 -16.17 28.07 -0.10
N ILE A 386 -16.96 27.10 -0.58
CA ILE A 386 -17.23 26.94 -2.01
C ILE A 386 -17.94 28.17 -2.59
N ALA A 387 -19.01 28.63 -1.95
CA ALA A 387 -19.80 29.74 -2.45
C ALA A 387 -19.02 31.06 -2.47
N ASN A 388 -18.23 31.32 -1.43
CA ASN A 388 -17.35 32.49 -1.37
C ASN A 388 -16.25 32.41 -2.43
N ALA A 389 -15.64 31.24 -2.61
CA ALA A 389 -14.62 31.04 -3.64
C ALA A 389 -15.19 31.28 -5.04
N MET A 390 -16.39 30.75 -5.35
CA MET A 390 -17.11 31.02 -6.61
C MET A 390 -17.35 32.52 -6.81
N LYS A 391 -17.85 33.22 -5.80
CA LYS A 391 -18.06 34.68 -5.85
C LYS A 391 -16.75 35.45 -6.06
N ASN A 392 -15.67 35.03 -5.40
CA ASN A 392 -14.39 35.72 -5.49
C ASN A 392 -13.82 35.68 -6.92
N ILE A 393 -13.96 34.54 -7.60
CA ILE A 393 -13.53 34.34 -8.99
C ILE A 393 -14.58 34.80 -10.03
N GLY A 394 -15.67 35.42 -9.60
CA GLY A 394 -16.69 36.01 -10.48
C GLY A 394 -17.75 35.05 -11.03
N LEU A 395 -17.89 33.85 -10.44
CA LEU A 395 -18.93 32.88 -10.74
C LEU A 395 -20.19 33.11 -9.86
N ASP A 396 -20.74 34.33 -9.91
CA ASP A 396 -21.82 34.77 -9.03
C ASP A 396 -23.15 34.02 -9.30
N GLU A 397 -23.44 33.68 -10.57
CA GLU A 397 -24.63 32.91 -10.92
C GLU A 397 -24.53 31.47 -10.42
N GLU A 398 -23.37 30.85 -10.56
CA GLU A 398 -23.07 29.50 -10.12
C GLU A 398 -23.10 29.41 -8.60
N ALA A 399 -22.52 30.40 -7.90
CA ALA A 399 -22.61 30.52 -6.45
C ALA A 399 -24.07 30.56 -5.98
N ARG A 400 -24.92 31.37 -6.63
CA ARG A 400 -26.37 31.42 -6.33
C ARG A 400 -27.07 30.10 -6.59
N ARG A 401 -26.81 29.43 -7.72
CA ARG A 401 -27.40 28.12 -8.04
C ARG A 401 -26.97 27.06 -7.02
N PHE A 402 -25.67 27.04 -6.68
CA PHE A 402 -25.10 26.15 -5.69
C PHE A 402 -25.75 26.33 -4.32
N LEU A 403 -25.89 27.58 -3.84
CA LEU A 403 -26.50 27.85 -2.55
C LEU A 403 -28.01 27.54 -2.50
N LYS A 404 -28.74 27.78 -3.60
CA LYS A 404 -30.14 27.33 -3.72
C LYS A 404 -30.25 25.81 -3.59
N ALA A 405 -29.35 25.06 -4.23
CA ALA A 405 -29.28 23.60 -4.08
C ALA A 405 -28.88 23.19 -2.66
N ALA A 406 -27.94 23.91 -2.04
CA ALA A 406 -27.51 23.67 -0.66
C ALA A 406 -28.67 23.82 0.33
N ARG A 407 -29.44 24.92 0.22
CA ARG A 407 -30.61 25.20 1.09
C ARG A 407 -31.61 24.05 1.13
N VAL A 408 -31.82 23.35 0.02
CA VAL A 408 -32.74 22.21 -0.09
C VAL A 408 -32.16 20.93 0.50
N LYS A 409 -30.83 20.77 0.45
CA LYS A 409 -30.14 19.51 0.77
C LYS A 409 -29.53 19.43 2.17
N VAL A 410 -29.38 20.56 2.87
CA VAL A 410 -28.90 20.59 4.26
C VAL A 410 -29.99 20.18 5.26
N ASP A 411 -29.58 19.83 6.47
CA ASP A 411 -30.51 19.57 7.57
C ASP A 411 -31.33 20.83 7.90
N LYS A 412 -32.57 20.66 8.40
CA LYS A 412 -33.47 21.78 8.72
C LYS A 412 -32.84 22.84 9.63
N ARG A 413 -31.99 22.42 10.57
CA ARG A 413 -31.29 23.31 11.51
C ARG A 413 -30.27 24.23 10.84
N ASP A 414 -29.74 23.84 9.68
CA ASP A 414 -28.64 24.51 8.99
C ASP A 414 -29.16 25.46 7.88
N ILE A 415 -30.45 25.41 7.57
CA ILE A 415 -31.10 26.23 6.53
C ILE A 415 -30.86 27.72 6.78
N ALA A 416 -31.06 28.20 8.01
CA ALA A 416 -30.92 29.62 8.35
C ALA A 416 -29.48 30.14 8.11
N GLU A 417 -28.47 29.31 8.38
CA GLU A 417 -27.07 29.68 8.16
C GLU A 417 -26.73 29.68 6.66
N VAL A 418 -27.30 28.76 5.87
CA VAL A 418 -27.18 28.79 4.40
C VAL A 418 -27.88 30.01 3.80
N GLU A 419 -29.06 30.41 4.31
CA GLU A 419 -29.76 31.63 3.89
C GLU A 419 -28.95 32.89 4.21
N LYS A 420 -28.23 32.90 5.32
CA LYS A 420 -27.27 33.98 5.64
C LYS A 420 -26.12 34.04 4.63
N ILE A 421 -25.53 32.90 4.27
CA ILE A 421 -24.48 32.82 3.24
C ILE A 421 -25.02 33.31 1.89
N MET A 422 -26.26 32.94 1.54
CA MET A 422 -26.94 33.44 0.33
C MET A 422 -27.02 34.95 0.32
N ALA A 423 -27.49 35.57 1.42
CA ALA A 423 -27.55 37.02 1.52
C ALA A 423 -26.16 37.68 1.39
N GLU A 424 -25.12 37.10 1.98
CA GLU A 424 -23.74 37.60 1.88
C GLU A 424 -23.17 37.48 0.45
N VAL A 425 -23.48 36.41 -0.27
CA VAL A 425 -23.08 36.21 -1.66
C VAL A 425 -23.87 37.12 -2.60
N GLU A 426 -25.16 37.33 -2.34
CA GLU A 426 -26.03 38.21 -3.12
C GLU A 426 -25.74 39.70 -2.92
N LYS A 427 -25.15 40.10 -1.78
CA LYS A 427 -24.64 41.47 -1.61
C LYS A 427 -23.67 41.78 -2.75
N PRO A 428 -23.93 42.79 -3.59
CA PRO A 428 -22.93 43.26 -4.55
C PRO A 428 -21.64 43.55 -3.78
N LYS A 429 -20.47 43.18 -4.33
CA LYS A 429 -19.19 43.65 -3.76
C LYS A 429 -19.34 45.16 -3.56
N GLU A 430 -18.96 45.70 -2.40
CA GLU A 430 -18.74 47.14 -2.25
C GLU A 430 -17.62 47.52 -3.21
N VAL A 431 -17.99 47.75 -4.46
CA VAL A 431 -17.18 48.49 -5.39
C VAL A 431 -17.32 49.92 -4.89
N LYS A 432 -16.20 50.57 -4.53
CA LYS A 432 -16.13 52.04 -4.49
C LYS A 432 -16.89 52.54 -5.70
N GLU A 433 -18.05 53.16 -5.49
CA GLU A 433 -19.08 53.47 -6.50
C GLU A 433 -18.64 53.07 -7.91
N ALA A 434 -18.95 51.83 -8.31
CA ALA A 434 -18.67 51.41 -9.67
C ALA A 434 -19.34 52.43 -10.59
N LYS A 435 -18.55 53.16 -11.39
CA LYS A 435 -19.07 54.00 -12.47
C LYS A 435 -20.16 53.19 -13.20
N SER A 436 -21.31 53.82 -13.49
CA SER A 436 -22.36 53.15 -14.24
C SER A 436 -21.79 52.59 -15.54
N CYS A 437 -22.38 51.53 -16.10
CA CYS A 437 -21.95 51.10 -17.43
C CYS A 437 -22.03 52.25 -18.44
N GLU A 438 -23.02 53.13 -18.32
CA GLU A 438 -23.12 54.36 -19.11
C GLU A 438 -21.92 55.31 -18.93
N ASP A 439 -21.38 55.42 -17.72
CA ASP A 439 -20.23 56.28 -17.44
C ASP A 439 -18.95 55.71 -18.05
N TYR A 440 -18.76 54.38 -17.99
CA TYR A 440 -17.64 53.72 -18.67
C TYR A 440 -17.72 53.88 -20.19
N TYR A 441 -18.93 53.79 -20.78
CA TYR A 441 -19.09 54.08 -22.21
C TYR A 441 -18.79 55.52 -22.55
N LYS A 442 -19.33 56.48 -21.79
CA LYS A 442 -19.06 57.91 -22.02
C LYS A 442 -17.58 58.21 -21.96
N GLU A 443 -16.88 57.67 -20.97
CA GLU A 443 -15.43 57.82 -20.83
C GLU A 443 -14.67 57.16 -21.99
N TYR A 444 -15.06 55.94 -22.38
CA TYR A 444 -14.46 55.24 -23.52
C TYR A 444 -14.63 56.02 -24.84
N GLU A 445 -15.83 56.51 -25.11
CA GLU A 445 -16.15 57.31 -26.31
C GLU A 445 -15.45 58.68 -26.28
N LEU A 446 -15.34 59.32 -25.10
CA LEU A 446 -14.62 60.58 -24.95
C LEU A 446 -13.13 60.41 -25.30
N VAL A 447 -12.50 59.34 -24.84
CA VAL A 447 -11.08 59.07 -25.16
C VAL A 447 -10.92 58.81 -26.67
N LYS A 448 -11.85 58.05 -27.27
CA LYS A 448 -11.84 57.77 -28.72
C LYS A 448 -12.05 59.01 -29.57
N THR A 449 -13.02 59.84 -29.22
CA THR A 449 -13.33 61.09 -29.95
C THR A 449 -12.24 62.13 -29.81
N ALA A 450 -11.51 62.14 -28.70
CA ALA A 450 -10.30 62.95 -28.51
C ALA A 450 -9.05 62.40 -29.24
N GLY A 451 -9.17 61.30 -30.00
CA GLY A 451 -8.05 60.69 -30.72
C GLY A 451 -7.08 59.88 -29.85
N GLY A 452 -7.42 59.64 -28.58
CA GLY A 452 -6.64 58.81 -27.67
C GLY A 452 -6.96 57.32 -27.80
N GLU A 453 -6.02 56.46 -27.41
CA GLU A 453 -6.30 55.03 -27.21
C GLU A 453 -6.79 54.77 -25.77
N PRO A 454 -7.97 54.15 -25.58
CA PRO A 454 -8.47 53.77 -24.27
C PRO A 454 -7.52 52.79 -23.56
N SER A 455 -7.41 52.90 -22.23
CA SER A 455 -6.59 51.97 -21.45
C SER A 455 -7.16 50.53 -21.52
N MET A 456 -6.30 49.53 -21.31
CA MET A 456 -6.72 48.13 -21.29
C MET A 456 -7.77 47.87 -20.21
N ALA A 457 -7.57 48.45 -19.01
CA ALA A 457 -8.53 48.37 -17.90
C ALA A 457 -9.89 49.00 -18.24
N LEU A 458 -9.91 50.19 -18.87
CA LEU A 458 -11.16 50.83 -19.29
C LEU A 458 -11.87 50.01 -20.38
N THR A 459 -11.11 49.47 -21.33
CA THR A 459 -11.65 48.61 -22.40
C THR A 459 -12.22 47.30 -21.85
N MET A 460 -11.53 46.68 -20.89
CA MET A 460 -12.03 45.50 -20.17
C MET A 460 -13.33 45.80 -19.41
N ALA A 461 -13.41 46.95 -18.73
CA ALA A 461 -14.60 47.35 -17.98
C ALA A 461 -15.83 47.53 -18.89
N VAL A 462 -15.64 48.14 -20.07
CA VAL A 462 -16.70 48.26 -21.09
C VAL A 462 -17.14 46.90 -21.61
N GLY A 463 -16.19 46.00 -21.91
CA GLY A 463 -16.48 44.62 -22.29
C GLY A 463 -17.32 43.89 -21.24
N GLU A 464 -16.96 44.01 -19.96
CA GLU A 464 -17.68 43.40 -18.83
C GLU A 464 -19.09 43.97 -18.66
N CYS A 465 -19.26 45.26 -18.91
CA CYS A 465 -20.58 45.90 -18.95
C CYS A 465 -21.48 45.29 -20.03
N LYS A 466 -20.98 45.14 -21.27
CA LYS A 466 -21.74 44.47 -22.35
C LYS A 466 -22.06 43.01 -22.03
N PHE A 467 -21.08 42.29 -21.51
CA PHE A 467 -21.24 40.89 -21.14
C PHE A 467 -22.33 40.69 -20.08
N ARG A 468 -22.36 41.54 -19.04
CA ARG A 468 -23.41 41.54 -18.00
C ARG A 468 -24.78 41.89 -18.55
N LEU A 469 -24.85 42.81 -19.51
CA LEU A 469 -26.08 43.18 -20.22
C LEU A 469 -26.53 42.13 -21.25
N ARG A 470 -25.81 40.99 -21.36
CA ARG A 470 -26.06 39.91 -22.31
C ARG A 470 -25.87 40.29 -23.78
N ASP A 471 -25.21 41.42 -24.04
CA ASP A 471 -24.72 41.78 -25.36
C ASP A 471 -23.39 41.06 -25.62
N TYR A 472 -23.48 39.74 -25.83
CA TYR A 472 -22.31 38.89 -26.01
C TYR A 472 -21.60 39.13 -27.34
N GLU A 473 -22.31 39.53 -28.38
CA GLU A 473 -21.69 39.90 -29.67
C GLU A 473 -20.93 41.22 -29.55
N GLY A 474 -21.53 42.21 -28.88
CA GLY A 474 -20.92 43.51 -28.69
C GLY A 474 -19.73 43.50 -27.73
N CYS A 475 -19.62 42.55 -26.79
CA CYS A 475 -18.50 42.53 -25.83
C CYS A 475 -17.19 41.98 -26.45
N ILE A 476 -17.29 41.06 -27.41
CA ILE A 476 -16.14 40.37 -28.02
C ILE A 476 -15.09 41.32 -28.61
N PRO A 477 -15.44 42.39 -29.35
CA PRO A 477 -14.45 43.34 -29.89
C PRO A 477 -13.58 44.00 -28.80
N TYR A 478 -14.17 44.36 -27.66
CA TYR A 478 -13.46 45.00 -26.56
C TYR A 478 -12.47 44.03 -25.92
N TYR A 479 -12.88 42.79 -25.65
CA TYR A 479 -11.98 41.78 -25.14
C TYR A 479 -10.90 41.38 -26.16
N SER A 480 -11.24 41.31 -27.45
CA SER A 480 -10.28 41.00 -28.52
C SER A 480 -9.21 42.08 -28.63
N PHE A 481 -9.59 43.34 -28.47
CA PHE A 481 -8.64 44.46 -28.39
C PHE A 481 -7.64 44.27 -27.24
N VAL A 482 -8.12 43.95 -26.04
CA VAL A 482 -7.25 43.73 -24.87
C VAL A 482 -6.35 42.50 -25.06
N ALA A 483 -6.91 41.39 -25.55
CA ALA A 483 -6.15 40.17 -25.83
C ALA A 483 -5.03 40.38 -26.86
N GLY A 484 -5.24 41.25 -27.85
CA GLY A 484 -4.25 41.56 -28.88
C GLY A 484 -3.22 42.61 -28.47
N LYS A 485 -3.65 43.67 -27.77
CA LYS A 485 -2.81 44.86 -27.51
C LYS A 485 -2.20 44.95 -26.12
N SER A 486 -2.74 44.26 -25.11
CA SER A 486 -2.14 44.33 -23.76
C SER A 486 -0.70 43.81 -23.77
N LYS A 487 0.14 44.34 -22.88
CA LYS A 487 1.48 43.79 -22.60
C LYS A 487 1.45 42.83 -21.41
N ASP A 488 0.38 42.87 -20.62
CA ASP A 488 0.18 42.00 -19.46
C ASP A 488 -0.39 40.65 -19.93
N ARG A 489 0.29 39.57 -19.54
CA ARG A 489 -0.09 38.21 -19.92
C ARG A 489 -1.39 37.77 -19.24
N GLU A 490 -1.62 38.20 -18.01
CA GLU A 490 -2.81 37.86 -17.23
C GLU A 490 -4.05 38.55 -17.81
N GLU A 491 -3.95 39.82 -18.18
CA GLU A 491 -5.03 40.56 -18.86
C GLU A 491 -5.42 39.90 -20.19
N LYS A 492 -4.43 39.46 -20.98
CA LYS A 492 -4.70 38.74 -22.23
C LYS A 492 -5.47 37.46 -21.99
N ASN A 493 -5.09 36.71 -20.97
CA ASN A 493 -5.69 35.42 -20.68
C ASN A 493 -7.13 35.57 -20.16
N TRP A 494 -7.39 36.56 -19.29
CA TRP A 494 -8.74 36.91 -18.86
C TRP A 494 -9.63 37.39 -20.01
N ALA A 495 -9.09 38.23 -20.90
CA ALA A 495 -9.82 38.67 -22.08
C ALA A 495 -10.18 37.50 -23.00
N ARG A 496 -9.24 36.57 -23.25
CA ARG A 496 -9.49 35.34 -24.02
C ARG A 496 -10.52 34.44 -23.38
N LEU A 497 -10.47 34.31 -22.05
CA LEU A 497 -11.47 33.55 -21.32
C LEU A 497 -12.88 34.13 -21.54
N ARG A 498 -13.02 35.45 -21.42
CA ARG A 498 -14.29 36.16 -21.64
C ARG A 498 -14.79 36.04 -23.07
N ILE A 499 -13.90 36.08 -24.07
CA ILE A 499 -14.26 35.82 -25.47
C ILE A 499 -14.83 34.41 -25.64
N GLY A 500 -14.15 33.39 -25.10
CA GLY A 500 -14.63 32.01 -25.18
C GLY A 500 -15.99 31.81 -24.50
N GLN A 501 -16.19 32.43 -23.33
CA GLN A 501 -17.49 32.44 -22.65
C GLN A 501 -18.58 33.14 -23.46
N ALA A 502 -18.28 34.27 -24.10
CA ALA A 502 -19.22 35.00 -24.93
C ALA A 502 -19.64 34.16 -26.15
N TYR A 503 -18.70 33.50 -26.81
CA TYR A 503 -19.00 32.59 -27.93
C TYR A 503 -19.87 31.41 -27.50
N PHE A 504 -19.63 30.81 -26.34
CA PHE A 504 -20.52 29.78 -25.82
C PHE A 504 -21.93 30.29 -25.55
N ARG A 505 -22.09 31.48 -24.97
CA ARG A 505 -23.42 32.09 -24.75
C ARG A 505 -24.15 32.40 -26.05
N LEU A 506 -23.41 32.59 -27.15
CA LEU A 506 -23.95 32.73 -28.51
C LEU A 506 -24.19 31.40 -29.24
N GLY A 507 -23.87 30.25 -28.62
CA GLY A 507 -23.98 28.93 -29.25
C GLY A 507 -22.89 28.62 -30.27
N LYS A 508 -21.88 29.48 -30.40
CA LYS A 508 -20.74 29.38 -31.34
C LYS A 508 -19.61 28.53 -30.74
N LYS A 509 -19.84 27.21 -30.70
CA LYS A 509 -18.97 26.28 -29.97
C LYS A 509 -17.60 26.08 -30.59
N GLU A 510 -17.51 26.09 -31.92
CA GLU A 510 -16.23 25.89 -32.62
C GLU A 510 -15.31 27.09 -32.37
N GLU A 511 -15.86 28.30 -32.41
CA GLU A 511 -15.16 29.55 -32.15
C GLU A 511 -14.73 29.65 -30.68
N ALA A 512 -15.60 29.25 -29.74
CA ALA A 512 -15.24 29.13 -28.34
C ALA A 512 -14.07 28.14 -28.14
N GLY A 513 -14.14 26.97 -28.78
CA GLY A 513 -13.09 25.95 -28.74
C GLY A 513 -11.74 26.46 -29.26
N GLY A 514 -11.73 27.18 -30.38
CA GLY A 514 -10.52 27.79 -30.93
C GLY A 514 -9.88 28.83 -30.01
N VAL A 515 -10.70 29.63 -29.31
CA VAL A 515 -10.20 30.61 -28.33
C VAL A 515 -9.62 29.91 -27.10
N PHE A 516 -10.26 28.85 -26.62
CA PHE A 516 -9.74 28.08 -25.48
C PHE A 516 -8.50 27.27 -25.82
N SER A 517 -8.38 26.71 -27.02
CA SER A 517 -7.12 26.06 -27.44
C SER A 517 -5.97 27.07 -27.48
N THR A 518 -6.23 28.29 -27.95
CA THR A 518 -5.23 29.37 -27.95
C THR A 518 -4.85 29.78 -26.53
N LEU A 519 -5.84 29.90 -25.64
CA LEU A 519 -5.61 30.19 -24.23
C LEU A 519 -4.79 29.08 -23.54
N LYS A 520 -5.10 27.80 -23.79
CA LYS A 520 -4.35 26.63 -23.28
C LYS A 520 -2.89 26.66 -23.76
N ALA A 521 -2.67 26.97 -25.04
CA ALA A 521 -1.33 26.98 -25.65
C ALA A 521 -0.47 28.16 -25.18
N GLU A 522 -1.02 29.37 -25.13
CA GLU A 522 -0.25 30.59 -24.89
C GLU A 522 -0.11 30.95 -23.41
N ALA A 523 -1.03 30.49 -22.56
CA ALA A 523 -0.97 30.79 -21.14
C ALA A 523 0.11 30.00 -20.41
N GLY A 524 0.50 28.82 -20.91
CA GLY A 524 1.63 28.01 -20.40
C GLY A 524 1.51 27.53 -18.95
N GLU A 525 0.40 27.80 -18.27
CA GLU A 525 0.15 27.47 -16.87
C GLU A 525 -1.01 26.48 -16.75
N GLU A 526 -0.87 25.53 -15.83
CA GLU A 526 -1.91 24.54 -15.50
C GLU A 526 -3.25 25.21 -15.10
N PHE A 527 -3.17 26.43 -14.56
CA PHE A 527 -4.32 27.29 -14.22
C PHE A 527 -5.30 27.45 -15.40
N TRP A 528 -4.83 27.94 -16.55
CA TRP A 528 -5.69 28.27 -17.67
C TRP A 528 -6.21 27.04 -18.41
N MET A 529 -5.46 25.93 -18.38
CA MET A 529 -5.96 24.64 -18.86
C MET A 529 -7.15 24.16 -18.04
N ARG A 530 -7.07 24.19 -16.71
CA ARG A 530 -8.17 23.74 -15.86
C ARG A 530 -9.40 24.65 -15.95
N VAL A 531 -9.22 25.97 -16.04
CA VAL A 531 -10.32 26.92 -16.19
C VAL A 531 -11.08 26.69 -17.50
N THR A 532 -10.37 26.44 -18.60
CA THR A 532 -10.99 26.20 -19.91
C THR A 532 -11.67 24.84 -20.00
N GLU A 533 -11.03 23.77 -19.50
CA GLU A 533 -11.66 22.45 -19.36
C GLU A 533 -12.93 22.49 -18.51
N PHE A 534 -12.92 23.31 -17.45
CA PHE A 534 -14.08 23.53 -16.59
C PHE A 534 -15.26 24.13 -17.38
N ILE A 535 -15.04 25.22 -18.12
CA ILE A 535 -16.11 25.88 -18.88
C ILE A 535 -16.64 24.97 -19.99
N GLU A 536 -15.76 24.22 -20.67
CA GLU A 536 -16.15 23.23 -21.68
C GLU A 536 -17.00 22.09 -21.09
N ALA A 537 -16.69 21.64 -19.86
CA ALA A 537 -17.45 20.61 -19.16
C ALA A 537 -18.81 21.13 -18.63
N GLU A 538 -18.86 22.39 -18.21
CA GLU A 538 -20.08 23.05 -17.73
C GLU A 538 -21.13 23.17 -18.83
N GLU A 539 -20.75 23.55 -20.06
CA GLU A 539 -21.69 23.64 -21.19
C GLU A 539 -22.25 22.26 -21.55
N LYS A 540 -21.41 21.20 -21.54
CA LYS A 540 -21.90 19.82 -21.71
C LYS A 540 -22.92 19.44 -20.63
N TRP A 541 -22.73 19.91 -19.40
CA TRP A 541 -23.66 19.71 -18.30
C TRP A 541 -24.97 20.49 -18.47
N VAL A 542 -24.91 21.76 -18.88
CA VAL A 542 -26.10 22.61 -19.15
C VAL A 542 -26.94 22.05 -20.30
N GLU A 543 -26.32 21.53 -21.36
CA GLU A 543 -27.02 20.86 -22.47
C GLU A 543 -27.69 19.56 -22.04
N SER A 544 -26.97 18.73 -21.29
CA SER A 544 -27.50 17.47 -20.73
C SER A 544 -28.69 17.74 -19.80
N TYR A 545 -28.66 18.84 -19.04
CA TYR A 545 -29.74 19.22 -18.13
C TYR A 545 -30.95 19.83 -18.85
N ARG A 546 -30.74 20.64 -19.90
CA ARG A 546 -31.83 21.20 -20.73
C ARG A 546 -32.61 20.14 -21.50
N LEU A 547 -31.96 19.05 -21.91
CA LEU A 547 -32.61 17.89 -22.53
C LEU A 547 -33.53 17.15 -21.55
N VAL A 548 -33.11 17.00 -20.29
CA VAL A 548 -33.91 16.35 -19.24
C VAL A 548 -35.10 17.23 -18.80
N SER A 549 -34.96 18.57 -18.81
CA SER A 549 -36.05 19.48 -18.44
C SER A 549 -37.12 19.71 -19.53
N ARG A 550 -36.94 19.15 -20.75
CA ARG A 550 -37.95 19.17 -21.82
C ARG A 550 -38.77 17.88 -21.93
N VAL A 551 -38.48 16.90 -21.08
CA VAL A 551 -39.14 15.58 -21.06
C VAL A 551 -40.10 15.44 -19.86
N ASN A 552 -40.41 16.53 -19.16
CA ASN A 552 -41.47 16.57 -18.15
C ASN A 552 -42.54 17.61 -18.50
#